data_AF-A0A5P1E4H1-F1
#
_entry.id   AF-A0A5P1E4H1-F1
#
_cell.length_a   1.000
_cell.length_b   1.000
_cell.length_c   1.000
_cell.angle_alpha   90.00
_cell.angle_beta   90.00
_cell.angle_gamma   90.00
#
_symmetry.space_group_name_H-M   'P 1'
#
loop_
_entity.id
_entity.type
_entity.pdbx_description
1 polymer ?
#
loop_
_entity_poly.entity_id
_entity_poly.type
_entity_poly.pdbx_seq_one_letter_code
_entity_poly.pdbx_strand_id
1 'polypeptide(L)'
;MEYEQRLIAAAELVLAGDRSADGGPLLDPTDLKVSADLKPHQIEGVSWLVRRYELGVNVVLGDEMGIGKTLQAISLLSYLKFHLMSPGPFLVLCPLSVTDGWISEFTKFCPSLNVLRYVGDKGHRGSLRRMMYEHVHEQILLHNAHPELPFDVLLTTYDIALLDQDFLCQIRWHYTVIDEAQRLKNPSSVLYNVLEQKFIMPRRLLMTGTPIQNNLSELWALMHFCMPSVFGTMEQFISTFKEAGDSSGLA
;
A
#
# COMPACT_ATOMS: atom_id res chain seq x y z
N MET A 1 22.48 -16.94 2.68
CA MET A 1 22.93 -15.60 2.27
C MET A 1 23.11 -14.81 3.55
N GLU A 2 24.27 -14.19 3.72
CA GLU A 2 24.55 -13.31 4.87
C GLU A 2 23.61 -12.09 4.82
N TYR A 3 23.23 -11.55 5.98
CA TYR A 3 22.24 -10.46 6.05
C TYR A 3 22.62 -9.26 5.17
N GLU A 4 23.89 -8.86 5.22
CA GLU A 4 24.43 -7.74 4.43
C GLU A 4 24.39 -8.03 2.93
N GLN A 5 24.77 -9.25 2.51
CA GLN A 5 24.71 -9.65 1.11
C GLN A 5 23.28 -9.56 0.55
N ARG A 6 22.27 -9.87 1.38
CA ARG A 6 20.87 -9.75 0.99
C ARG A 6 20.44 -8.29 0.83
N LEU A 7 20.89 -7.41 1.72
CA LEU A 7 20.65 -5.96 1.59
C LEU A 7 21.31 -5.40 0.34
N ILE A 8 22.57 -5.76 0.08
CA ILE A 8 23.32 -5.34 -1.11
C ILE A 8 22.62 -5.83 -2.38
N ALA A 9 22.26 -7.10 -2.46
CA ALA A 9 21.56 -7.66 -3.63
C ALA A 9 20.21 -6.96 -3.88
N ALA A 10 19.45 -6.67 -2.82
CA ALA A 10 18.19 -5.92 -2.94
C ALA A 10 18.43 -4.48 -3.43
N ALA A 11 19.45 -3.81 -2.90
CA ALA A 11 19.84 -2.46 -3.32
C ALA A 11 20.33 -2.43 -4.77
N GLU A 12 21.15 -3.39 -5.19
CA GLU A 12 21.65 -3.51 -6.56
C GLU A 12 20.51 -3.70 -7.57
N LEU A 13 19.51 -4.53 -7.26
CA LEU A 13 18.34 -4.73 -8.10
C LEU A 13 17.56 -3.42 -8.29
N VAL A 14 17.32 -2.70 -7.20
CA VAL A 14 16.63 -1.39 -7.21
C VAL A 14 17.43 -0.39 -8.05
N LEU A 15 18.72 -0.22 -7.77
CA LEU A 15 19.60 0.73 -8.45
C LEU A 15 19.82 0.39 -9.93
N ALA A 16 19.87 -0.89 -10.28
CA ALA A 16 19.92 -1.32 -11.68
C ALA A 16 18.64 -0.90 -12.42
N GLY A 17 17.48 -1.12 -11.81
CA GLY A 17 16.19 -0.67 -12.35
C GLY A 17 16.12 0.85 -12.50
N ASP A 18 16.64 1.61 -11.53
CA ASP A 18 16.70 3.08 -11.62
C ASP A 18 17.62 3.55 -12.76
N ARG A 19 18.80 2.95 -12.93
CA ARG A 19 19.71 3.27 -14.05
C ARG A 19 19.10 2.96 -15.42
N SER A 20 18.34 1.88 -15.54
CA SER A 20 17.64 1.53 -16.78
C SER A 20 16.48 2.49 -17.08
N ALA A 21 15.94 3.16 -16.06
CA ALA A 21 14.85 4.11 -16.19
C ALA A 21 15.32 5.58 -16.29
N ASP A 22 16.61 5.85 -16.04
CA ASP A 22 17.17 7.21 -16.12
C ASP A 22 17.09 7.72 -17.57
N GLY A 23 16.33 8.80 -17.78
CA GLY A 23 15.99 9.31 -19.11
C GLY A 23 14.88 8.56 -19.86
N GLY A 24 14.22 7.57 -19.24
CA GLY A 24 13.02 6.93 -19.77
C GLY A 24 11.83 7.90 -19.82
N PRO A 25 10.85 7.68 -20.71
CA PRO A 25 9.67 8.54 -20.78
C PRO A 25 8.93 8.49 -19.44
N LEU A 26 8.52 9.67 -18.96
CA LEU A 26 7.53 9.73 -17.87
C LEU A 26 6.25 9.04 -18.33
N LEU A 27 5.51 8.51 -17.36
CA LEU A 27 4.21 7.92 -17.62
C LEU A 27 3.31 8.94 -18.33
N ASP A 28 2.64 8.52 -19.41
CA ASP A 28 1.67 9.35 -20.11
C ASP A 28 0.46 9.57 -19.19
N PRO A 29 0.12 10.82 -18.80
CA PRO A 29 -1.01 11.09 -17.92
C PRO A 29 -2.34 10.48 -18.39
N THR A 30 -2.50 10.24 -19.70
CA THR A 30 -3.68 9.59 -20.26
C THR A 30 -3.84 8.13 -19.80
N ASP A 31 -2.74 7.43 -19.49
CA ASP A 31 -2.75 6.06 -18.97
C ASP A 31 -3.27 5.97 -17.53
N LEU A 32 -3.23 7.07 -16.77
CA LEU A 32 -3.72 7.09 -15.39
C LEU A 32 -5.25 7.02 -15.32
N LYS A 33 -5.97 7.41 -16.39
CA LYS A 33 -7.44 7.48 -16.41
C LYS A 33 -8.03 8.19 -15.18
N VAL A 34 -7.36 9.23 -14.71
CA VAL A 34 -7.83 10.10 -13.63
C VAL A 34 -8.34 11.42 -14.20
N SER A 35 -9.32 12.03 -13.54
CA SER A 35 -9.93 13.31 -13.95
C SER A 35 -9.11 14.54 -13.51
N ALA A 36 -7.93 14.34 -12.93
CA ALA A 36 -7.08 15.40 -12.39
C ALA A 36 -5.91 15.71 -13.32
N ASP A 37 -5.57 17.00 -13.43
CA ASP A 37 -4.27 17.42 -13.96
C ASP A 37 -3.22 17.28 -12.85
N LEU A 38 -2.36 16.27 -12.96
CA LEU A 38 -1.29 16.04 -11.99
C LEU A 38 -0.21 17.12 -12.14
N LYS A 39 0.27 17.65 -11.02
CA LYS A 39 1.45 18.52 -10.98
C LYS A 39 2.70 17.74 -11.41
N PRO A 40 3.77 18.39 -11.92
CA PRO A 40 4.97 17.70 -12.38
C PRO A 40 5.57 16.72 -11.36
N HIS A 41 5.67 17.12 -10.08
CA HIS A 41 6.17 16.25 -9.01
C HIS A 41 5.24 15.05 -8.72
N GLN A 42 3.95 15.17 -9.00
CA GLN A 42 2.99 14.08 -8.85
C GLN A 42 3.11 13.10 -10.02
N ILE A 43 3.31 13.58 -11.24
CA ILE A 43 3.59 12.71 -12.40
C ILE A 43 4.88 11.93 -12.15
N GLU A 44 5.92 12.59 -11.68
CA GLU A 44 7.19 11.96 -11.31
C GLU A 44 7.00 10.92 -10.21
N GLY A 45 6.29 11.27 -9.13
CA GLY A 45 5.98 10.36 -8.02
C GLY A 45 5.20 9.12 -8.48
N VAL A 46 4.15 9.29 -9.28
CA VAL A 46 3.37 8.16 -9.82
C VAL A 46 4.20 7.33 -10.79
N SER A 47 4.98 7.95 -11.67
CA SER A 47 5.89 7.24 -12.58
C SER A 47 6.89 6.40 -11.78
N TRP A 48 7.42 6.94 -10.69
CA TRP A 48 8.32 6.21 -9.79
C TRP A 48 7.60 5.04 -9.11
N LEU A 49 6.38 5.24 -8.60
CA LEU A 49 5.57 4.17 -8.00
C LEU A 49 5.30 3.03 -9.00
N VAL A 50 5.00 3.34 -10.26
CA VAL A 50 4.79 2.34 -11.32
C VAL A 50 6.08 1.54 -11.57
N ARG A 51 7.23 2.20 -11.69
CA ARG A 51 8.52 1.50 -11.86
C ARG A 51 8.83 0.59 -10.67
N ARG A 52 8.57 1.03 -9.44
CA ARG A 52 8.71 0.16 -8.25
C ARG A 52 7.73 -1.01 -8.29
N TYR A 53 6.51 -0.78 -8.80
CA TYR A 53 5.52 -1.83 -8.98
C TYR A 53 6.04 -2.92 -9.93
N GLU A 54 6.55 -2.55 -11.10
CA GLU A 54 7.09 -3.45 -12.12
C GLU A 54 8.32 -4.24 -11.64
N LEU A 55 9.18 -3.61 -10.84
CA LEU A 55 10.35 -4.26 -10.23
C LEU A 55 9.99 -5.24 -9.11
N GLY A 56 8.72 -5.34 -8.70
CA GLY A 56 8.32 -6.20 -7.59
C GLY A 56 8.73 -5.66 -6.22
N VAL A 57 9.01 -4.36 -6.09
CA VAL A 57 9.45 -3.71 -4.84
C VAL A 57 8.29 -2.98 -4.15
N ASN A 58 8.18 -3.11 -2.83
CA ASN A 58 7.20 -2.39 -2.02
C ASN A 58 7.76 -1.03 -1.59
N VAL A 59 6.87 -0.07 -1.32
CA VAL A 59 7.25 1.34 -1.19
C VAL A 59 6.85 1.92 0.15
N VAL A 60 7.72 2.76 0.71
CA VAL A 60 7.39 3.73 1.77
C VAL A 60 7.49 5.13 1.17
N LEU A 61 6.37 5.83 1.06
CA LEU A 61 6.27 7.21 0.59
C LEU A 61 6.24 8.15 1.80
N GLY A 62 7.39 8.75 2.08
CA GLY A 62 7.65 9.60 3.24
C GLY A 62 7.56 11.11 2.97
N ASP A 63 6.85 11.52 1.93
CA ASP A 63 6.79 12.92 1.53
C ASP A 63 6.06 13.80 2.57
N GLU A 64 6.27 15.11 2.49
CA GLU A 64 5.58 16.08 3.36
C GLU A 64 4.05 16.00 3.27
N MET A 65 3.36 16.40 4.33
CA MET A 65 1.89 16.47 4.34
C MET A 65 1.41 17.52 3.33
N GLY A 66 0.29 17.24 2.64
CA GLY A 66 -0.34 18.21 1.73
C GLY A 66 0.19 18.25 0.30
N ILE A 67 1.21 17.46 -0.06
CA ILE A 67 1.75 17.45 -1.43
C ILE A 67 0.94 16.61 -2.45
N GLY A 68 -0.13 15.95 -1.97
CA GLY A 68 -1.04 15.13 -2.79
C GLY A 68 -0.69 13.65 -2.88
N LYS A 69 -0.17 13.04 -1.81
CA LYS A 69 0.08 11.59 -1.72
C LYS A 69 -1.15 10.74 -2.02
N THR A 70 -2.32 11.16 -1.52
CA THR A 70 -3.60 10.50 -1.76
C THR A 70 -3.91 10.43 -3.26
N LEU A 71 -3.81 11.56 -3.96
CA LEU A 71 -3.98 11.60 -5.42
C LEU A 71 -2.97 10.68 -6.13
N GLN A 72 -1.70 10.69 -5.74
CA GLN A 72 -0.69 9.79 -6.32
C GLN A 72 -1.05 8.31 -6.11
N ALA A 73 -1.53 7.93 -4.92
CA ALA A 73 -1.96 6.58 -4.63
C ALA A 73 -3.20 6.18 -5.46
N ILE A 74 -4.18 7.07 -5.60
CA ILE A 74 -5.37 6.85 -6.45
C ILE A 74 -4.96 6.68 -7.92
N SER A 75 -4.07 7.55 -8.42
CA SER A 75 -3.53 7.46 -9.78
C SER A 75 -2.82 6.14 -10.02
N LEU A 76 -2.04 5.65 -9.06
CA LEU A 76 -1.41 4.33 -9.14
C LEU A 76 -2.47 3.22 -9.23
N LEU A 77 -3.46 3.19 -8.33
CA LEU A 77 -4.50 2.15 -8.36
C LEU A 77 -5.31 2.17 -9.67
N SER A 78 -5.59 3.36 -10.19
CA SER A 78 -6.25 3.54 -11.48
C SER A 78 -5.41 2.98 -12.64
N TYR A 79 -4.11 3.30 -12.67
CA TYR A 79 -3.18 2.74 -13.64
C TYR A 79 -3.12 1.20 -13.57
N LEU A 80 -3.02 0.63 -12.36
CA LEU A 80 -3.02 -0.82 -12.18
C LEU A 80 -4.31 -1.47 -12.72
N LYS A 81 -5.48 -0.87 -12.46
CA LYS A 81 -6.77 -1.41 -12.90
C LYS A 81 -6.96 -1.31 -14.41
N PHE A 82 -6.70 -0.15 -14.99
CA PHE A 82 -7.14 0.17 -16.35
C PHE A 82 -6.06 0.03 -17.41
N HIS A 83 -4.78 0.20 -17.05
CA HIS A 83 -3.67 0.08 -17.99
C HIS A 83 -3.02 -1.30 -17.89
N LEU A 84 -2.69 -1.75 -16.67
CA LEU A 84 -2.11 -3.09 -16.46
C LEU A 84 -3.15 -4.22 -16.38
N MET A 85 -4.43 -3.90 -16.48
CA MET A 85 -5.54 -4.87 -16.42
C MET A 85 -5.47 -5.79 -15.19
N SER A 86 -4.95 -5.28 -14.07
CA SER A 86 -4.93 -5.99 -12.80
C SER A 86 -6.33 -5.86 -12.17
N PRO A 87 -7.10 -6.94 -12.04
CA PRO A 87 -8.51 -6.85 -11.69
C PRO A 87 -8.75 -6.38 -10.25
N GLY A 88 -7.74 -6.39 -9.38
CA GLY A 88 -7.89 -6.19 -7.94
C GLY A 88 -8.23 -7.51 -7.23
N PRO A 89 -8.67 -7.47 -5.96
CA PRO A 89 -9.08 -6.28 -5.22
C PRO A 89 -7.91 -5.51 -4.60
N PHE A 90 -8.11 -4.20 -4.42
CA PHE A 90 -7.20 -3.32 -3.69
C PHE A 90 -7.74 -2.99 -2.30
N LEU A 91 -6.83 -2.81 -1.35
CA LEU A 91 -7.15 -2.42 0.03
C LEU A 91 -6.58 -1.04 0.32
N VAL A 92 -7.38 -0.16 0.93
CA VAL A 92 -6.89 1.08 1.54
C VAL A 92 -7.18 1.02 3.04
N LEU A 93 -6.12 1.06 3.85
CA LEU A 93 -6.18 1.20 5.30
C LEU A 93 -5.81 2.62 5.69
N CYS A 94 -6.71 3.31 6.38
CA CYS A 94 -6.46 4.68 6.83
C CYS A 94 -7.12 4.96 8.20
N PRO A 95 -6.75 6.05 8.89
CA PRO A 95 -7.48 6.50 10.08
C PRO A 95 -8.96 6.78 9.79
N LEU A 96 -9.85 6.52 10.75
CA LEU A 96 -11.29 6.76 10.59
C LEU A 96 -11.61 8.19 10.14
N SER A 97 -10.87 9.17 10.69
CA SER A 97 -11.06 10.61 10.43
C SER A 97 -10.82 11.03 8.98
N VAL A 98 -10.09 10.24 8.19
CA VAL A 98 -9.77 10.58 6.78
C VAL A 98 -10.56 9.73 5.79
N THR A 99 -11.41 8.81 6.26
CA THR A 99 -12.19 7.94 5.36
C THR A 99 -13.09 8.72 4.41
N ASP A 100 -13.78 9.76 4.88
CA ASP A 100 -14.61 10.63 4.03
C ASP A 100 -13.76 11.41 3.02
N GLY A 101 -12.56 11.84 3.42
CA GLY A 101 -11.61 12.49 2.52
C GLY A 101 -11.18 11.58 1.36
N TRP A 102 -10.81 10.34 1.67
CA TRP A 102 -10.49 9.31 0.68
C TRP A 102 -11.64 9.06 -0.29
N ILE A 103 -12.88 8.89 0.21
CA ILE A 103 -14.06 8.70 -0.66
C ILE A 103 -14.29 9.91 -1.56
N SER A 104 -14.15 11.13 -1.02
CA SER A 104 -14.28 12.36 -1.80
C SER A 104 -13.23 12.43 -2.90
N GLU A 105 -11.99 12.04 -2.62
CA GLU A 105 -10.92 12.05 -3.61
C GLU A 105 -11.12 11.00 -4.70
N PHE A 106 -11.50 9.76 -4.35
CA PHE A 106 -11.85 8.75 -5.34
C PHE A 106 -13.00 9.22 -6.24
N THR A 107 -14.08 9.73 -5.65
CA THR A 107 -15.24 10.25 -6.39
C THR A 107 -14.85 11.38 -7.34
N LYS A 108 -13.96 12.28 -6.89
CA LYS A 108 -13.52 13.43 -7.67
C LYS A 108 -12.55 13.07 -8.78
N PHE A 109 -11.58 12.20 -8.50
CA PHE A 109 -10.41 12.00 -9.36
C PHE A 109 -10.43 10.67 -10.12
N CYS A 110 -11.14 9.66 -9.65
CA CYS A 110 -11.27 8.38 -10.35
C CYS A 110 -12.64 7.73 -10.09
N PRO A 111 -13.74 8.34 -10.57
CA PRO A 111 -15.10 7.81 -10.35
C PRO A 111 -15.34 6.46 -11.04
N SER A 112 -14.45 6.06 -11.95
CA SER A 112 -14.50 4.74 -12.61
C SER A 112 -14.04 3.58 -11.73
N LEU A 113 -13.33 3.84 -10.62
CA LEU A 113 -13.03 2.81 -9.62
C LEU A 113 -14.23 2.63 -8.70
N ASN A 114 -14.73 1.41 -8.60
CA ASN A 114 -15.79 1.06 -7.66
C ASN A 114 -15.19 0.94 -6.25
N VAL A 115 -15.40 1.96 -5.43
CA VAL A 115 -14.87 2.01 -4.06
C VAL A 115 -15.95 1.62 -3.06
N LEU A 116 -15.71 0.55 -2.31
CA LEU A 116 -16.54 0.17 -1.19
C LEU A 116 -15.98 0.74 0.12
N ARG A 117 -16.75 1.62 0.76
CA ARG A 117 -16.47 2.10 2.11
C ARG A 117 -16.93 1.07 3.14
N TYR A 118 -15.99 0.30 3.68
CA TYR A 118 -16.24 -0.73 4.69
C TYR A 118 -16.05 -0.18 6.11
N VAL A 119 -16.96 0.69 6.55
CA VAL A 119 -16.96 1.24 7.91
C VAL A 119 -18.37 1.18 8.54
N GLY A 120 -18.55 1.72 9.74
CA GLY A 120 -19.86 1.75 10.42
C GLY A 120 -20.03 0.61 11.41
N ASP A 121 -21.25 0.41 11.89
CA ASP A 121 -21.55 -0.58 12.94
C ASP A 121 -21.48 -2.04 12.44
N LYS A 122 -21.52 -2.98 13.38
CA LYS A 122 -21.41 -4.42 13.09
C LYS A 122 -22.54 -4.93 12.17
N GLY A 123 -23.74 -4.38 12.28
CA GLY A 123 -24.89 -4.74 11.47
C GLY A 123 -24.70 -4.30 10.02
N HIS A 124 -24.30 -3.05 9.80
CA HIS A 124 -23.96 -2.53 8.48
C HIS A 124 -22.83 -3.32 7.82
N ARG A 125 -21.72 -3.56 8.53
CA ARG A 125 -20.63 -4.38 7.98
C ARG A 125 -21.06 -5.82 7.71
N GLY A 126 -22.01 -6.34 8.50
CA GLY A 126 -22.65 -7.63 8.27
C GLY A 126 -23.46 -7.69 6.97
N SER A 127 -24.20 -6.64 6.62
CA SER A 127 -24.92 -6.58 5.35
C SER A 127 -23.98 -6.44 4.16
N LEU A 128 -22.89 -5.66 4.28
CA LEU A 128 -21.87 -5.55 3.24
C LEU A 128 -21.22 -6.91 2.95
N ARG A 129 -20.84 -7.68 3.99
CA ARG A 129 -20.30 -9.05 3.80
C ARG A 129 -21.28 -9.97 3.09
N ARG A 130 -22.57 -9.87 3.44
CA ARG A 130 -23.63 -10.66 2.80
C ARG A 130 -23.76 -10.31 1.32
N MET A 131 -23.79 -9.02 0.99
CA MET A 131 -23.85 -8.55 -0.40
C MET A 131 -22.65 -9.07 -1.21
N MET A 132 -21.43 -9.02 -0.66
CA MET A 132 -20.25 -9.58 -1.33
C MET A 132 -20.38 -11.09 -1.57
N TYR A 133 -20.85 -11.83 -0.56
CA TYR A 133 -21.05 -13.28 -0.67
C TYR A 133 -22.09 -13.63 -1.74
N GLU A 134 -23.24 -12.94 -1.73
CA GLU A 134 -24.31 -13.14 -2.71
C GLU A 134 -23.82 -12.87 -4.14
N HIS A 135 -23.08 -11.77 -4.34
CA HIS A 135 -22.52 -11.41 -5.64
C HIS A 135 -21.55 -12.47 -6.19
N VAL A 136 -20.61 -12.92 -5.36
CA VAL A 136 -19.65 -13.97 -5.75
C VAL A 136 -20.37 -15.29 -6.00
N HIS A 137 -21.34 -15.65 -5.16
CA HIS A 137 -22.11 -16.88 -5.30
C HIS A 137 -22.92 -16.90 -6.59
N GLU A 138 -23.58 -15.79 -6.95
CA GLU A 138 -24.32 -15.65 -8.20
C GLU A 138 -23.41 -15.84 -9.42
N GLN A 139 -22.22 -15.25 -9.43
CA GLN A 139 -21.26 -15.43 -10.52
C GLN A 139 -20.79 -16.88 -10.67
N ILE A 140 -20.59 -17.60 -9.56
CA ILE A 140 -20.25 -19.02 -9.57
C ILE A 140 -21.41 -19.85 -10.17
N LEU A 141 -22.66 -19.55 -9.81
CA LEU A 141 -23.84 -20.22 -10.37
C LEU A 141 -23.98 -19.97 -11.87
N LEU A 142 -23.57 -18.79 -12.35
CA LEU A 142 -23.52 -18.43 -13.77
C LEU A 142 -22.30 -19.01 -14.51
N HIS A 143 -21.54 -19.92 -13.88
CA HIS A 143 -20.35 -20.56 -14.44
C HIS A 143 -19.24 -19.58 -14.85
N ASN A 144 -19.12 -18.44 -14.17
CA ASN A 144 -17.98 -17.56 -14.35
C ASN A 144 -16.71 -18.23 -13.80
N ALA A 145 -15.70 -18.43 -14.66
CA ALA A 145 -14.45 -19.09 -14.28
C ALA A 145 -13.64 -18.29 -13.24
N HIS A 146 -13.86 -16.97 -13.19
CA HIS A 146 -13.17 -16.06 -12.29
C HIS A 146 -14.20 -15.10 -11.66
N PRO A 147 -14.89 -15.51 -10.59
CA PRO A 147 -15.85 -14.65 -9.92
C PRO A 147 -15.14 -13.46 -9.28
N GLU A 148 -15.60 -12.25 -9.60
CA GLU A 148 -15.03 -11.00 -9.10
C GLU A 148 -15.78 -10.49 -7.86
N LEU A 149 -15.12 -9.63 -7.08
CA LEU A 149 -15.79 -8.90 -6.00
C LEU A 149 -16.60 -7.73 -6.56
N PRO A 150 -17.65 -7.26 -5.87
CA PRO A 150 -18.50 -6.16 -6.34
C PRO A 150 -17.84 -4.78 -6.23
N PHE A 151 -16.52 -4.73 -6.04
CA PHE A 151 -15.74 -3.51 -5.86
C PHE A 151 -14.31 -3.71 -6.37
N ASP A 152 -13.67 -2.61 -6.75
CA ASP A 152 -12.24 -2.58 -7.11
C ASP A 152 -11.38 -2.28 -5.88
N VAL A 153 -11.85 -1.36 -5.02
CA VAL A 153 -11.14 -0.90 -3.82
C VAL A 153 -12.03 -1.07 -2.59
N LEU A 154 -11.51 -1.70 -1.54
CA LEU A 154 -12.11 -1.66 -0.21
C LEU A 154 -11.36 -0.64 0.66
N LEU A 155 -12.07 0.38 1.13
CA LEU A 155 -11.55 1.37 2.07
C LEU A 155 -12.04 1.03 3.49
N THR A 156 -11.12 0.82 4.42
CA THR A 156 -11.46 0.54 5.82
C THR A 156 -10.44 1.15 6.79
N THR A 157 -10.68 0.99 8.08
CA THR A 157 -9.83 1.51 9.15
C THR A 157 -9.02 0.41 9.83
N TYR A 158 -7.97 0.81 10.53
CA TYR A 158 -7.16 -0.10 11.35
C TYR A 158 -7.97 -0.87 12.39
N ASP A 159 -8.90 -0.19 13.08
CA ASP A 159 -9.72 -0.82 14.11
C ASP A 159 -10.67 -1.86 13.51
N ILE A 160 -11.26 -1.56 12.35
CA ILE A 160 -12.14 -2.49 11.65
C ILE A 160 -11.35 -3.66 11.06
N ALA A 161 -10.13 -3.41 10.56
CA ALA A 161 -9.25 -4.47 10.11
C ALA A 161 -8.93 -5.48 11.23
N LEU A 162 -8.83 -5.03 12.47
CA LEU A 162 -8.69 -5.89 13.65
C LEU A 162 -10.00 -6.59 14.04
N LEU A 163 -11.10 -5.85 14.09
CA LEU A 163 -12.41 -6.38 14.51
C LEU A 163 -12.95 -7.45 13.55
N ASP A 164 -12.77 -7.23 12.25
CA ASP A 164 -13.30 -8.07 11.18
C ASP A 164 -12.17 -8.84 10.46
N GLN A 165 -11.03 -9.04 11.15
CA GLN A 165 -9.83 -9.69 10.61
C GLN A 165 -10.10 -11.06 9.99
N ASP A 166 -10.97 -11.86 10.61
CA ASP A 166 -11.27 -13.23 10.16
C ASP A 166 -12.00 -13.25 8.81
N PHE A 167 -12.68 -12.16 8.45
CA PHE A 167 -13.29 -12.00 7.14
C PHE A 167 -12.28 -11.38 6.15
N LEU A 168 -11.65 -10.28 6.52
CA LEU A 168 -10.78 -9.51 5.62
C LEU A 168 -9.50 -10.28 5.22
N CYS A 169 -9.03 -11.21 6.05
CA CYS A 169 -7.88 -12.07 5.72
C CYS A 169 -8.19 -13.14 4.67
N GLN A 170 -9.47 -13.45 4.43
CA GLN A 170 -9.89 -14.41 3.40
C GLN A 170 -9.70 -13.85 1.98
N ILE A 171 -9.63 -12.51 1.87
CA ILE A 171 -9.45 -11.82 0.61
C ILE A 171 -7.94 -11.70 0.33
N ARG A 172 -7.52 -12.15 -0.85
CA ARG A 172 -6.17 -11.93 -1.36
C ARG A 172 -6.08 -10.54 -1.98
N TRP A 173 -5.55 -9.59 -1.21
CA TRP A 173 -5.39 -8.20 -1.64
C TRP A 173 -4.22 -8.09 -2.62
N HIS A 174 -4.49 -7.64 -3.85
CA HIS A 174 -3.46 -7.54 -4.88
C HIS A 174 -2.50 -6.39 -4.63
N TYR A 175 -3.05 -5.27 -4.13
CA TYR A 175 -2.30 -4.09 -3.75
C TYR A 175 -2.92 -3.46 -2.51
N THR A 176 -2.10 -3.10 -1.54
CA THR A 176 -2.54 -2.48 -0.29
C THR A 176 -1.89 -1.12 -0.10
N VAL A 177 -2.70 -0.08 0.07
CA VAL A 177 -2.27 1.25 0.48
C VAL A 177 -2.51 1.39 1.99
N ILE A 178 -1.49 1.82 2.72
CA ILE A 178 -1.51 2.00 4.17
C ILE A 178 -1.17 3.47 4.46
N ASP A 179 -2.19 4.23 4.81
CA ASP A 179 -2.11 5.66 5.06
C ASP A 179 -1.89 5.96 6.55
N GLU A 180 -1.03 6.93 6.86
CA GLU A 180 -0.51 7.15 8.22
C GLU A 180 0.18 5.90 8.80
N ALA A 181 1.10 5.34 8.00
CA ALA A 181 1.82 4.09 8.28
C ALA A 181 2.60 4.09 9.61
N GLN A 182 2.84 5.24 10.24
CA GLN A 182 3.39 5.31 11.61
C GLN A 182 2.52 4.58 12.65
N ARG A 183 1.27 4.23 12.32
CA ARG A 183 0.45 3.29 13.11
C ARG A 183 1.10 1.90 13.27
N LEU A 184 2.01 1.52 12.37
CA LEU A 184 2.74 0.25 12.37
C LEU A 184 4.16 0.34 12.95
N LYS A 185 4.50 1.44 13.64
CA LYS A 185 5.84 1.65 14.20
C LYS A 185 6.21 0.69 15.34
N ASN A 186 5.23 0.00 15.93
CA ASN A 186 5.46 -0.99 16.99
C ASN A 186 5.21 -2.41 16.46
N PRO A 187 6.27 -3.22 16.25
CA PRO A 187 6.15 -4.58 15.74
C PRO A 187 5.45 -5.54 16.71
N SER A 188 5.47 -5.22 18.01
CA SER A 188 4.77 -6.00 19.04
C SER A 188 3.27 -5.69 19.14
N SER A 189 2.76 -4.73 18.35
CA SER A 189 1.35 -4.37 18.40
C SER A 189 0.46 -5.45 17.79
N VAL A 190 -0.77 -5.58 18.31
CA VAL A 190 -1.76 -6.52 17.76
C VAL A 190 -2.05 -6.22 16.29
N LEU A 191 -2.15 -4.93 15.94
CA LEU A 191 -2.35 -4.47 14.57
C LEU A 191 -1.26 -4.98 13.63
N TYR A 192 0.00 -4.76 14.01
CA TYR A 192 1.15 -5.19 13.21
C TYR A 192 1.11 -6.69 12.95
N ASN A 193 0.99 -7.49 14.01
CA ASN A 193 1.00 -8.94 13.93
C ASN A 193 -0.18 -9.48 13.10
N VAL A 194 -1.38 -8.93 13.29
CA VAL A 194 -2.56 -9.35 12.52
C VAL A 194 -2.39 -9.05 11.03
N LEU A 195 -1.97 -7.84 10.68
CA LEU A 195 -1.77 -7.47 9.28
C LEU A 195 -0.64 -8.29 8.66
N GLU A 196 0.50 -8.42 9.33
CA GLU A 196 1.66 -9.14 8.82
C GLU A 196 1.39 -10.64 8.62
N GLN A 197 0.74 -11.29 9.59
CA GLN A 197 0.64 -12.75 9.64
C GLN A 197 -0.65 -13.29 9.03
N LYS A 198 -1.76 -12.53 9.10
CA LYS A 198 -3.06 -12.99 8.61
C LYS A 198 -3.42 -12.45 7.24
N PHE A 199 -3.08 -11.20 6.92
CA PHE A 199 -3.49 -10.58 5.66
C PHE A 199 -2.53 -10.96 4.52
N ILE A 200 -3.09 -11.42 3.40
CA ILE A 200 -2.31 -11.68 2.19
C ILE A 200 -2.25 -10.38 1.37
N MET A 201 -1.13 -9.68 1.46
CA MET A 201 -0.85 -8.42 0.77
C MET A 201 0.59 -8.42 0.21
N PRO A 202 0.84 -9.00 -0.98
CA PRO A 202 2.19 -9.11 -1.54
C PRO A 202 2.73 -7.76 -2.01
N ARG A 203 1.86 -6.84 -2.45
CA ARG A 203 2.24 -5.49 -2.89
C ARG A 203 1.71 -4.44 -1.92
N ARG A 204 2.58 -3.55 -1.42
CA ARG A 204 2.27 -2.59 -0.36
C ARG A 204 2.84 -1.20 -0.69
N LEU A 205 2.02 -0.17 -0.50
CA LEU A 205 2.41 1.23 -0.45
C LEU A 205 2.12 1.77 0.95
N LEU A 206 3.16 2.05 1.72
CA LEU A 206 3.05 2.71 3.02
C LEU A 206 3.21 4.21 2.78
N MET A 207 2.31 5.03 3.33
CA MET A 207 2.39 6.48 3.26
C MET A 207 2.48 7.06 4.66
N THR A 208 3.38 8.01 4.86
CA THR A 208 3.47 8.75 6.12
C THR A 208 3.89 10.19 5.86
N GLY A 209 3.31 11.12 6.61
CA GLY A 209 3.72 12.53 6.60
C GLY A 209 4.79 12.86 7.65
N THR A 210 5.11 11.92 8.54
CA THR A 210 6.06 12.12 9.63
C THR A 210 7.26 11.19 9.41
N PRO A 211 8.40 11.69 8.93
CA PRO A 211 9.58 10.86 8.72
C PRO A 211 10.03 10.24 10.06
N ILE A 212 10.35 8.95 10.04
CA ILE A 212 10.73 8.15 11.21
C ILE A 212 12.18 8.48 11.57
N GLN A 213 12.40 9.65 12.19
CA GLN A 213 13.75 10.20 12.23
C GLN A 213 14.63 9.66 13.38
N ASN A 214 14.07 9.18 14.49
CA ASN A 214 14.86 9.02 15.72
C ASN A 214 14.83 7.64 16.40
N ASN A 215 14.20 6.63 15.80
CA ASN A 215 14.16 5.28 16.40
C ASN A 215 14.36 4.20 15.35
N LEU A 216 15.56 3.59 15.34
CA LEU A 216 15.90 2.47 14.45
C LEU A 216 14.93 1.30 14.57
N SER A 217 14.31 1.09 15.74
CA SER A 217 13.30 0.04 15.93
C SER A 217 11.99 0.37 15.21
N GLU A 218 11.58 1.63 15.22
CA GLU A 218 10.38 2.09 14.49
C GLU A 218 10.63 2.05 12.97
N LEU A 219 11.83 2.44 12.53
CA LEU A 219 12.23 2.35 11.13
C LEU A 219 12.26 0.89 10.68
N TRP A 220 12.91 0.02 11.45
CA TRP A 220 12.92 -1.42 11.18
C TRP A 220 11.51 -1.96 11.08
N ALA A 221 10.60 -1.60 11.99
CA ALA A 221 9.23 -2.09 11.97
C ALA A 221 8.54 -1.81 10.62
N LEU A 222 8.65 -0.58 10.11
CA LEU A 222 8.05 -0.24 8.80
C LEU A 222 8.78 -0.89 7.63
N MET A 223 10.12 -0.92 7.65
CA MET A 223 10.90 -1.54 6.57
C MET A 223 10.67 -3.05 6.49
N HIS A 224 10.67 -3.73 7.65
CA HIS A 224 10.31 -5.14 7.78
C HIS A 224 8.87 -5.39 7.33
N PHE A 225 7.93 -4.54 7.73
CA PHE A 225 6.54 -4.67 7.27
C PHE A 225 6.43 -4.47 5.75
N CYS A 226 7.26 -3.60 5.16
CA CYS A 226 7.28 -3.38 3.72
C CYS A 226 7.89 -4.59 2.98
N MET A 227 9.03 -5.11 3.44
CA MET A 227 9.81 -6.17 2.79
C MET A 227 10.46 -7.11 3.84
N PRO A 228 9.70 -8.04 4.44
CA PRO A 228 10.18 -8.83 5.58
C PRO A 228 11.34 -9.76 5.20
N SER A 229 11.32 -10.31 3.98
CA SER A 229 12.38 -11.17 3.45
C SER A 229 13.73 -10.47 3.33
N VAL A 230 13.75 -9.14 3.12
CA VAL A 230 14.97 -8.34 2.95
C VAL A 230 15.53 -7.92 4.31
N PHE A 231 14.70 -7.31 5.16
CA PHE A 231 15.15 -6.67 6.41
C PHE A 231 15.33 -7.62 7.59
N GLY A 232 14.86 -8.86 7.50
CA GLY A 232 15.16 -9.89 8.51
C GLY A 232 14.79 -9.47 9.92
N THR A 233 15.61 -9.87 10.89
CA THR A 233 15.32 -9.63 12.31
C THR A 233 15.72 -8.23 12.77
N MET A 234 15.07 -7.73 13.82
CA MET A 234 15.38 -6.43 14.42
C MET A 234 16.83 -6.35 14.92
N GLU A 235 17.35 -7.43 15.49
CA GLU A 235 18.74 -7.50 15.98
C GLU A 235 19.74 -7.31 14.85
N GLN A 236 19.56 -8.01 13.73
CA GLN A 236 20.39 -7.87 12.53
C GLN A 236 20.36 -6.44 11.99
N PHE A 237 19.17 -5.84 11.92
CA PHE A 237 19.02 -4.48 11.45
C PHE A 237 19.72 -3.47 12.35
N ILE A 238 19.49 -3.55 13.66
CA ILE A 238 20.14 -2.65 14.62
C ILE A 238 21.65 -2.82 14.56
N SER A 239 22.18 -4.05 14.55
CA SER A 239 23.64 -4.26 14.50
C SER A 239 24.28 -3.64 13.26
N THR A 240 23.63 -3.72 12.11
CA THR A 240 24.17 -3.19 10.84
C THR A 240 24.06 -1.66 10.73
N PHE A 241 23.00 -1.05 11.27
CA PHE A 241 22.74 0.39 11.10
C PHE A 241 23.06 1.26 12.32
N LYS A 242 23.53 0.67 13.44
CA LYS A 242 23.85 1.41 14.67
C LYS A 242 24.90 2.50 14.44
N GLU A 243 25.98 2.19 13.73
CA GLU A 243 27.09 3.16 13.49
C GLU A 243 26.67 4.30 12.55
N ALA A 244 25.81 4.01 11.57
CA ALA A 244 25.25 5.02 10.68
C ALA A 244 24.32 6.00 11.42
N GLY A 245 23.57 5.52 12.42
CA GLY A 245 22.70 6.35 13.27
C GLY A 245 23.47 7.36 14.13
N ASP A 246 24.60 6.96 14.71
CA ASP A 246 25.41 7.80 15.60
C ASP A 246 26.22 8.88 14.83
N SER A 247 26.50 8.65 13.54
CA SER A 247 27.24 9.61 12.69
C SER A 247 26.45 10.88 12.31
N SER A 248 25.17 10.97 12.67
CA SER A 248 24.33 12.16 12.48
C SER A 248 24.45 13.22 13.61
N GLY A 249 25.29 12.97 14.62
CA GLY A 249 25.59 13.90 15.72
C GLY A 249 26.90 14.70 15.60
N LEU A 250 27.63 14.59 14.49
CA LEU A 250 28.90 15.29 14.25
C LEU A 250 28.96 15.87 12.84
N ALA A 251 28.22 16.97 12.61
CA ALA A 251 28.54 18.00 11.62
C ALA A 251 27.78 19.28 11.95
#